data_AF-I4B880-F1
#
_entry.id   AF-I4B880-F1
#
_cell.length_a   1.000
_cell.length_b   1.000
_cell.length_c   1.000
_cell.angle_alpha   90.00
_cell.angle_beta   90.00
_cell.angle_gamma   90.00
#
_symmetry.space_group_name_H-M   'P 1'
#
loop_
_entity.id
_entity.type
_entity.pdbx_description
1 polymer ?
#
loop_
_entity_poly.entity_id
_entity_poly.type
_entity_poly.pdbx_seq_one_letter_code
_entity_poly.pdbx_strand_id
1 'polypeptide(L)'
;MPSASFIALIALVAAGCGQYLHQFADEDSEIQLEILSDTAANPTFSVATRQVSFDISFRADRNGSYRVLHGAGCSGTQAAGGTNVSGNLSKGSTVASAISLPYDDLATYGRQITICMQDTAAYKTTAAIRSFSSGLDTVLLNLATLYNENGGGGANINSGTSAAFMLFQTNWTNVLENRNNGNGGPYAGNGVDSPYSHGVYIDPNHGYRLKYFVADRDNHRILIFNSLPTSNAATADVVVGQTGFTTGFTTAANAGGAISAQGFDQPQHVSVSANGTMFVTDLMNHRVLIYNSVPQTNGVAANTVIGQPGFTTGVLNNGTLVAAARLNSPAAASMIQGRLYIADQANNRIVVFNSIPTGPGASASFAIGQGDTATTTSGTDYSTQSSYMNSPYDMFADQSSPQRLYVADGGNHRVLVYTALPTGADVRANFVIGHSGPNFALANRGAAQPANNSLNQPRSIVAQNNKLAIADQGNNRILFYDLPVNADDPAATHVLGQTDFISGGAGTTQTTFNIVKGLIFDNGYIWAADQANHRVKVIALPY
;
A
#
# COMPACT_ATOMS: atom_id res chain seq x y z
N MET A 1 5.62 -76.11 44.58
CA MET A 1 4.38 -75.33 44.39
C MET A 1 4.76 -74.09 43.61
N PRO A 2 4.15 -73.77 42.45
CA PRO A 2 4.42 -72.50 41.79
C PRO A 2 3.94 -71.37 42.71
N SER A 3 4.73 -70.31 42.85
CA SER A 3 4.36 -69.12 43.63
C SER A 3 3.07 -68.51 43.08
N ALA A 4 2.26 -67.89 43.94
CA ALA A 4 0.99 -67.27 43.60
C ALA A 4 1.06 -66.33 42.37
N SER A 5 2.23 -65.74 42.11
CA SER A 5 2.51 -64.90 40.93
C SER A 5 2.45 -65.66 39.60
N PHE A 6 2.78 -66.96 39.57
CA PHE A 6 2.75 -67.78 38.34
C PHE A 6 1.33 -68.25 38.00
N ILE A 7 0.48 -68.43 39.03
CA ILE A 7 -0.95 -68.78 38.86
C ILE A 7 -1.76 -67.55 38.42
N ALA A 8 -1.42 -66.35 38.89
CA ALA A 8 -2.04 -65.10 38.45
C ALA A 8 -1.77 -64.80 36.96
N LEU A 9 -0.56 -65.08 36.47
CA LEU A 9 -0.19 -64.86 35.06
C LEU A 9 -0.93 -65.85 34.12
N ILE A 10 -1.09 -67.10 34.54
CA ILE A 10 -1.84 -68.12 33.77
C ILE A 10 -3.35 -67.84 33.79
N ALA A 11 -3.89 -67.32 34.89
CA ALA A 11 -5.31 -66.96 35.01
C ALA A 11 -5.71 -65.76 34.13
N LEU A 12 -4.83 -64.76 33.95
CA LEU A 12 -5.10 -63.67 33.01
C LEU A 12 -5.09 -64.14 31.54
N VAL A 13 -4.18 -65.04 31.18
CA VAL A 13 -4.11 -65.57 29.80
C VAL A 13 -5.28 -66.51 29.50
N ALA A 14 -5.76 -67.29 30.47
CA ALA A 14 -6.88 -68.24 30.32
C ALA A 14 -8.28 -67.58 30.26
N ALA A 15 -8.44 -66.35 30.77
CA ALA A 15 -9.69 -65.59 30.75
C ALA A 15 -9.85 -64.66 29.52
N GLY A 16 -9.00 -64.81 28.51
CA GLY A 16 -9.01 -63.93 27.33
C GLY A 16 -8.35 -62.56 27.54
N CYS A 17 -7.75 -62.30 28.72
CA CYS A 17 -7.10 -60.99 28.99
C CYS A 17 -5.77 -60.78 28.28
N GLY A 18 -5.23 -61.79 27.59
CA GLY A 18 -4.11 -61.59 26.67
C GLY A 18 -4.41 -60.57 25.55
N GLN A 19 -5.69 -60.42 25.17
CA GLN A 19 -6.11 -59.41 24.19
C GLN A 19 -6.16 -57.99 24.78
N TYR A 20 -6.38 -57.88 26.09
CA TYR A 20 -6.37 -56.60 26.81
C TYR A 20 -4.96 -56.17 27.23
N LEU A 21 -4.00 -57.09 27.37
CA LEU A 21 -2.60 -56.76 27.68
C LEU A 21 -1.93 -55.88 26.60
N HIS A 22 -2.23 -56.13 25.32
CA HIS A 22 -1.81 -55.24 24.23
C HIS A 22 -2.51 -53.88 24.30
N GLN A 23 -3.78 -53.85 24.72
CA GLN A 23 -4.56 -52.63 24.87
C GLN A 23 -4.03 -51.77 26.03
N PHE A 24 -3.68 -52.37 27.17
CA PHE A 24 -3.02 -51.68 28.29
C PHE A 24 -1.60 -51.20 27.96
N ALA A 25 -0.83 -51.96 27.18
CA ALA A 25 0.50 -51.53 26.73
C ALA A 25 0.44 -50.35 25.74
N ASP A 26 -0.52 -50.37 24.82
CA ASP A 26 -0.78 -49.24 23.91
C ASP A 26 -1.31 -48.01 24.66
N GLU A 27 -2.19 -48.20 25.65
CA GLU A 27 -2.71 -47.15 26.53
C GLU A 27 -1.64 -46.51 27.43
N ASP A 28 -0.60 -47.24 27.84
CA ASP A 28 0.49 -46.71 28.69
C ASP A 28 1.63 -46.07 27.88
N SER A 29 1.74 -46.36 26.58
CA SER A 29 2.70 -45.72 25.68
C SER A 29 2.37 -44.25 25.35
N GLU A 30 3.39 -43.40 25.16
CA GLU A 30 3.21 -42.05 24.62
C GLU A 30 2.95 -42.07 23.11
N ILE A 31 2.11 -41.14 22.65
CA ILE A 31 1.78 -40.96 21.23
C ILE A 31 3.03 -40.56 20.45
N GLN A 32 3.35 -41.31 19.39
CA GLN A 32 4.42 -40.97 18.46
C GLN A 32 3.82 -40.23 17.26
N LEU A 33 4.20 -38.95 17.12
CA LEU A 33 3.85 -38.10 15.99
C LEU A 33 5.10 -37.84 15.16
N GLU A 34 5.11 -38.32 13.92
CA GLU A 34 6.23 -38.18 13.01
C GLU A 34 5.89 -37.24 11.86
N ILE A 35 6.72 -36.21 11.68
CA ILE A 35 6.64 -35.32 10.53
C ILE A 35 7.47 -35.93 9.40
N LEU A 36 6.82 -36.20 8.27
CA LEU A 36 7.40 -36.85 7.10
C LEU A 36 8.07 -35.84 6.16
N SER A 37 7.48 -34.65 6.04
CA SER A 37 8.02 -33.54 5.26
C SER A 37 7.39 -32.23 5.73
N ASP A 38 8.14 -31.13 5.70
CA ASP A 38 7.56 -29.80 5.81
C ASP A 38 8.34 -28.79 4.94
N THR A 39 7.66 -27.74 4.50
CA THR A 39 8.28 -26.57 3.85
C THR A 39 8.34 -25.36 4.78
N ALA A 40 8.20 -25.55 6.10
CA ALA A 40 8.26 -24.44 7.07
C ALA A 40 9.64 -23.75 7.10
N ALA A 41 10.69 -24.44 6.65
CA ALA A 41 12.01 -23.84 6.44
C ALA A 41 12.07 -22.87 5.24
N ASN A 42 11.20 -23.07 4.23
CA ASN A 42 11.09 -22.25 3.02
C ASN A 42 9.61 -21.98 2.69
N PRO A 43 8.89 -21.27 3.57
CA PRO A 43 7.47 -21.04 3.36
C PRO A 43 7.25 -20.11 2.17
N THR A 44 6.11 -20.24 1.51
CA THR A 44 5.68 -19.24 0.53
C THR A 44 4.99 -18.09 1.26
N PHE A 45 5.16 -16.88 0.76
CA PHE A 45 4.54 -15.70 1.35
C PHE A 45 3.68 -14.97 0.32
N SER A 46 2.49 -14.59 0.75
CA SER A 46 1.58 -13.76 -0.01
C SER A 46 1.46 -12.42 0.70
N VAL A 47 2.13 -11.40 0.14
CA VAL A 47 1.97 -9.99 0.55
C VAL A 47 0.50 -9.60 0.45
N ALA A 48 -0.17 -10.08 -0.59
CA ALA A 48 -1.57 -9.85 -0.92
C ALA A 48 -2.53 -10.29 0.20
N THR A 49 -2.44 -11.57 0.59
CA THR A 49 -3.33 -12.15 1.62
C THR A 49 -2.78 -12.02 3.03
N ARG A 50 -1.57 -11.45 3.19
CA ARG A 50 -0.81 -11.38 4.45
C ARG A 50 -0.67 -12.74 5.12
N GLN A 51 -0.51 -13.78 4.30
CA GLN A 51 -0.40 -15.15 4.76
C GLN A 51 0.98 -15.73 4.45
N VAL A 52 1.50 -16.48 5.41
CA VAL A 52 2.62 -17.39 5.23
C VAL A 52 2.01 -18.78 5.00
N SER A 53 2.30 -19.36 3.85
CA SER A 53 1.83 -20.68 3.47
C SER A 53 2.98 -21.69 3.46
N PHE A 54 2.72 -22.89 3.95
CA PHE A 54 3.66 -23.99 3.92
C PHE A 54 2.90 -25.32 3.89
N ASP A 55 3.57 -26.34 3.37
CA ASP A 55 3.05 -27.68 3.30
C ASP A 55 3.66 -28.50 4.45
N ILE A 56 2.83 -29.32 5.08
CA ILE A 56 3.29 -30.27 6.08
C ILE A 56 2.61 -31.63 5.88
N SER A 57 3.40 -32.68 5.99
CA SER A 57 2.93 -34.06 5.99
C SER A 57 3.37 -34.76 7.26
N PHE A 58 2.45 -35.45 7.93
CA PHE A 58 2.73 -36.16 9.17
C PHE A 58 1.90 -37.43 9.34
N ARG A 59 2.40 -38.34 10.17
CA ARG A 59 1.76 -39.60 10.55
C ARG A 59 1.80 -39.80 12.06
N ALA A 60 0.86 -40.57 12.57
CA ALA A 60 0.90 -41.03 13.96
C ALA A 60 0.72 -42.54 14.08
N ASP A 61 1.19 -43.06 15.20
CA ASP A 61 1.15 -44.48 15.55
C ASP A 61 -0.23 -44.99 16.01
N ARG A 62 -1.23 -44.11 16.13
CA ARG A 62 -2.56 -44.43 16.67
C ARG A 62 -3.70 -43.58 16.10
N ASN A 63 -4.93 -44.00 16.39
CA ASN A 63 -6.14 -43.25 16.03
C ASN A 63 -6.29 -42.02 16.93
N GLY A 64 -6.67 -40.88 16.37
CA GLY A 64 -6.79 -39.66 17.15
C GLY A 64 -7.44 -38.53 16.37
N SER A 65 -7.52 -37.39 17.03
CA SER A 65 -7.78 -36.11 16.38
C SER A 65 -6.53 -35.24 16.46
N TYR A 66 -6.34 -34.38 15.49
CA TYR A 66 -5.26 -33.40 15.51
C TYR A 66 -5.81 -31.99 15.26
N ARG A 67 -5.07 -31.00 15.74
CA ARG A 67 -5.30 -29.57 15.53
C ARG A 67 -3.96 -28.89 15.31
N VAL A 68 -3.88 -28.03 14.32
CA VAL A 68 -2.74 -27.13 14.15
C VAL A 68 -3.06 -25.83 14.89
N LEU A 69 -2.16 -25.40 15.78
CA LEU A 69 -2.32 -24.22 16.63
C LEU A 69 -1.13 -23.27 16.48
N HIS A 70 -1.33 -22.00 16.83
CA HIS A 70 -0.25 -21.03 16.94
C HIS A 70 0.49 -21.13 18.29
N GLY A 71 1.81 -20.90 18.28
CA GLY A 71 2.65 -20.85 19.48
C GLY A 71 3.33 -22.18 19.81
N ALA A 72 3.95 -22.24 21.00
CA ALA A 72 4.83 -23.34 21.43
C ALA A 72 4.11 -24.51 22.13
N GLY A 73 2.77 -24.54 22.15
CA GLY A 73 2.04 -25.55 22.92
C GLY A 73 0.55 -25.71 22.57
N CYS A 74 -0.10 -26.67 23.23
CA CYS A 74 -1.46 -27.13 22.87
C CYS A 74 -2.64 -26.34 23.46
N SER A 75 -2.35 -25.22 24.11
CA SER A 75 -3.35 -24.28 24.62
C SER A 75 -3.64 -23.11 23.67
N GLY A 76 -3.01 -23.10 22.48
CA GLY A 76 -3.10 -22.01 21.51
C GLY A 76 -4.42 -21.91 20.74
N THR A 77 -4.58 -20.82 20.00
CA THR A 77 -5.67 -20.63 19.03
C THR A 77 -5.42 -21.47 17.77
N GLN A 78 -6.50 -21.93 17.14
CA GLN A 78 -6.42 -22.77 15.95
C GLN A 78 -5.86 -21.98 14.75
N ALA A 79 -4.96 -22.61 14.01
CA ALA A 79 -4.44 -22.11 12.74
C ALA A 79 -5.59 -21.88 11.74
N ALA A 80 -5.63 -20.70 11.12
CA ALA A 80 -6.60 -20.41 10.06
C ALA A 80 -6.16 -20.96 8.70
N GLY A 81 -7.08 -21.11 7.74
CA GLY A 81 -6.77 -20.99 6.31
C GLY A 81 -6.29 -22.22 5.52
N GLY A 82 -6.46 -23.46 6.00
CA GLY A 82 -6.08 -24.67 5.25
C GLY A 82 -7.13 -25.79 5.28
N THR A 83 -7.14 -26.66 4.27
CA THR A 83 -7.76 -27.99 4.41
C THR A 83 -6.94 -28.78 5.43
N ASN A 84 -7.58 -29.55 6.32
CA ASN A 84 -6.90 -30.34 7.35
C ASN A 84 -6.13 -29.51 8.42
N VAL A 85 -6.62 -28.34 8.84
CA VAL A 85 -6.13 -27.64 10.05
C VAL A 85 -6.59 -28.29 11.36
N SER A 86 -7.59 -29.16 11.26
CA SER A 86 -7.97 -30.14 12.25
C SER A 86 -8.70 -31.29 11.59
N GLY A 87 -8.63 -32.47 12.19
CA GLY A 87 -9.32 -33.62 11.66
C GLY A 87 -9.04 -34.88 12.46
N ASN A 88 -9.60 -35.98 11.99
CA ASN A 88 -9.31 -37.30 12.52
C ASN A 88 -8.15 -37.93 11.76
N LEU A 89 -7.34 -38.73 12.45
CA LEU A 89 -6.21 -39.44 11.92
C LEU A 89 -6.37 -40.92 12.27
N SER A 90 -6.31 -41.79 11.25
CA SER A 90 -6.27 -43.24 11.46
C SER A 90 -4.83 -43.70 11.66
N LYS A 91 -4.61 -44.69 12.50
CA LYS A 91 -3.30 -45.31 12.78
C LYS A 91 -2.55 -45.60 11.47
N GLY A 92 -1.32 -45.11 11.37
CA GLY A 92 -0.44 -45.31 10.21
C GLY A 92 -0.83 -44.53 8.94
N SER A 93 -1.91 -43.75 8.97
CA SER A 93 -2.31 -42.90 7.85
C SER A 93 -1.48 -41.61 7.83
N THR A 94 -1.20 -41.10 6.62
CA THR A 94 -0.51 -39.82 6.42
C THR A 94 -1.54 -38.72 6.15
N VAL A 95 -1.39 -37.59 6.83
CA VAL A 95 -2.10 -36.35 6.50
C VAL A 95 -1.12 -35.40 5.84
N ALA A 96 -1.50 -34.86 4.68
CA ALA A 96 -0.84 -33.76 4.01
C ALA A 96 -1.77 -32.53 4.02
N SER A 97 -1.23 -31.36 4.35
CA SER A 97 -1.99 -30.12 4.44
C SER A 97 -1.16 -28.95 3.96
N ALA A 98 -1.78 -28.12 3.12
CA ALA A 98 -1.34 -26.76 2.85
C ALA A 98 -1.96 -25.86 3.92
N ILE A 99 -1.11 -25.25 4.75
CA ILE A 99 -1.52 -24.40 5.87
C ILE A 99 -1.16 -22.97 5.52
N SER A 100 -2.12 -22.05 5.64
CA SER A 100 -1.92 -20.63 5.36
C SER A 100 -2.25 -19.79 6.58
N LEU A 101 -1.23 -19.24 7.24
CA LEU A 101 -1.37 -18.53 8.51
C LEU A 101 -1.26 -17.03 8.32
N PRO A 102 -2.11 -16.23 8.99
CA PRO A 102 -1.90 -14.79 9.06
C PRO A 102 -0.52 -14.48 9.64
N TYR A 103 0.24 -13.62 8.98
CA TYR A 103 1.57 -13.24 9.44
C TYR A 103 1.55 -12.60 10.83
N ASP A 104 0.54 -11.76 11.11
CA ASP A 104 0.39 -11.07 12.40
C ASP A 104 0.34 -12.05 13.58
N ASP A 105 -0.26 -13.23 13.36
CA ASP A 105 -0.32 -14.29 14.36
C ASP A 105 1.08 -14.91 14.54
N LEU A 106 1.79 -15.21 13.46
CA LEU A 106 3.15 -15.74 13.54
C LEU A 106 4.14 -14.80 14.24
N ALA A 107 4.03 -13.49 14.00
CA ALA A 107 4.83 -12.49 14.69
C ALA A 107 4.53 -12.46 16.20
N THR A 108 3.26 -12.63 16.57
CA THR A 108 2.82 -12.66 17.98
C THR A 108 3.26 -13.92 18.71
N TYR A 109 3.28 -15.06 18.02
CA TYR A 109 3.54 -16.38 18.61
C TYR A 109 4.94 -16.93 18.35
N GLY A 110 5.92 -16.04 18.13
CA GLY A 110 7.34 -16.41 18.05
C GLY A 110 7.72 -17.25 16.82
N ARG A 111 6.96 -17.13 15.73
CA ARG A 111 7.17 -17.85 14.46
C ARG A 111 7.12 -19.37 14.62
N GLN A 112 6.26 -19.83 15.53
CA GLN A 112 6.05 -21.24 15.80
C GLN A 112 4.61 -21.65 15.56
N ILE A 113 4.48 -22.85 15.01
CA ILE A 113 3.23 -23.60 14.95
C ILE A 113 3.41 -24.87 15.76
N THR A 114 2.33 -25.31 16.39
CA THR A 114 2.30 -26.59 17.10
C THR A 114 1.20 -27.46 16.52
N ILE A 115 1.56 -28.65 16.06
CA ILE A 115 0.61 -29.70 15.71
C ILE A 115 0.32 -30.48 16.98
N CYS A 116 -0.88 -30.32 17.52
CA CYS A 116 -1.35 -31.02 18.70
C CYS A 116 -2.19 -32.21 18.28
N MET A 117 -1.89 -33.36 18.85
CA MET A 117 -2.64 -34.58 18.64
C MET A 117 -3.22 -35.07 19.96
N GLN A 118 -4.45 -35.54 19.92
CA GLN A 118 -5.14 -36.16 21.04
C GLN A 118 -5.66 -37.53 20.65
N ASP A 119 -5.33 -38.54 21.45
CA ASP A 119 -5.82 -39.90 21.30
C ASP A 119 -7.34 -39.95 21.58
N THR A 120 -8.07 -40.76 20.81
CA THR A 120 -9.53 -40.94 20.97
C THR A 120 -9.88 -41.88 22.14
N ALA A 121 -8.98 -42.77 22.53
CA ALA A 121 -9.22 -43.82 23.53
C ALA A 121 -8.63 -43.49 24.92
N ALA A 122 -7.45 -42.86 24.97
CA ALA A 122 -6.66 -42.73 26.19
C ALA A 122 -6.54 -41.28 26.74
N TYR A 123 -7.17 -40.29 26.12
CA TYR A 123 -7.06 -38.84 26.45
C TYR A 123 -5.63 -38.28 26.50
N LYS A 124 -4.62 -39.03 26.05
CA LYS A 124 -3.23 -38.54 25.96
C LYS A 124 -3.11 -37.50 24.86
N THR A 125 -2.18 -36.57 25.05
CA THR A 125 -1.85 -35.54 24.06
C THR A 125 -0.37 -35.55 23.75
N THR A 126 -0.01 -35.27 22.50
CA THR A 126 1.37 -35.02 22.06
C THR A 126 1.41 -33.81 21.15
N ALA A 127 2.60 -33.25 20.96
CA ALA A 127 2.81 -32.04 20.19
C ALA A 127 4.06 -32.16 19.32
N ALA A 128 3.96 -31.74 18.05
CA ALA A 128 5.11 -31.47 17.21
C ALA A 128 5.19 -29.98 16.92
N ILE A 129 6.26 -29.34 17.37
CA ILE A 129 6.51 -27.92 17.14
C ILE A 129 7.29 -27.75 15.84
N ARG A 130 6.91 -26.77 15.03
CA ARG A 130 7.68 -26.33 13.87
C ARG A 130 7.92 -24.83 13.94
N SER A 131 9.16 -24.44 13.66
CA SER A 131 9.58 -23.04 13.62
C SER A 131 9.84 -22.66 12.16
N PHE A 132 9.41 -21.47 11.76
CA PHE A 132 9.81 -20.92 10.47
C PHE A 132 11.29 -20.53 10.49
N SER A 133 11.96 -20.60 9.33
CA SER A 133 13.40 -20.28 9.25
C SER A 133 13.70 -18.81 9.59
N SER A 134 14.93 -18.56 10.06
CA SER A 134 15.44 -17.20 10.32
C SER A 134 15.55 -16.33 9.06
N GLY A 135 15.52 -16.93 7.86
CA GLY A 135 15.55 -16.22 6.58
C GLY A 135 14.23 -15.54 6.19
N LEU A 136 13.13 -15.82 6.90
CA LEU A 136 11.82 -15.25 6.61
C LEU A 136 11.81 -13.71 6.76
N ASP A 137 12.58 -13.13 7.70
CA ASP A 137 12.70 -11.66 7.80
C ASP A 137 13.41 -11.05 6.60
N THR A 138 14.44 -11.71 6.06
CA THR A 138 15.15 -11.25 4.87
C THR A 138 14.24 -11.31 3.64
N VAL A 139 13.46 -12.38 3.49
CA VAL A 139 12.48 -12.51 2.39
C VAL A 139 11.43 -11.40 2.49
N LEU A 140 10.86 -11.19 3.68
CA LEU A 140 9.84 -10.17 3.90
C LEU A 140 10.39 -8.75 3.70
N LEU A 141 11.62 -8.49 4.16
CA LEU A 141 12.27 -7.20 3.95
C LEU A 141 12.52 -6.94 2.46
N ASN A 142 12.95 -7.95 1.69
CA ASN A 142 13.14 -7.83 0.24
C ASN A 142 11.80 -7.57 -0.47
N LEU A 143 10.74 -8.27 -0.08
CA LEU A 143 9.39 -8.08 -0.64
C LEU A 143 8.82 -6.71 -0.28
N ALA A 144 8.93 -6.29 0.98
CA ALA A 144 8.53 -4.96 1.41
C ALA A 144 9.34 -3.87 0.70
N THR A 145 10.63 -4.10 0.44
CA THR A 145 11.47 -3.18 -0.32
C THR A 145 10.97 -3.04 -1.75
N LEU A 146 10.79 -4.15 -2.45
CA LEU A 146 10.25 -4.17 -3.81
C LEU A 146 8.88 -3.48 -3.89
N TYR A 147 8.04 -3.69 -2.88
CA TYR A 147 6.71 -3.12 -2.78
C TYR A 147 6.75 -1.60 -2.53
N ASN A 148 7.52 -1.14 -1.54
CA ASN A 148 7.50 0.24 -1.06
C ASN A 148 8.28 1.22 -1.97
N GLU A 149 9.14 0.73 -2.87
CA GLU A 149 9.88 1.58 -3.82
C GLU A 149 9.14 1.88 -5.14
N ASN A 150 7.86 1.49 -5.25
CA ASN A 150 7.01 1.80 -6.41
C ASN A 150 6.61 3.29 -6.54
N GLY A 151 7.02 4.14 -5.59
CA GLY A 151 6.50 5.51 -5.42
C GLY A 151 5.10 5.55 -4.79
N GLY A 152 4.72 6.70 -4.24
CA GLY A 152 3.39 6.93 -3.66
C GLY A 152 2.25 6.75 -4.68
N GLY A 153 1.01 6.53 -4.22
CA GLY A 153 -0.16 6.16 -5.04
C GLY A 153 -0.05 4.81 -5.78
N GLY A 154 1.09 4.51 -6.41
CA GLY A 154 1.31 3.40 -7.33
C GLY A 154 1.59 2.02 -6.73
N ALA A 155 1.61 1.90 -5.40
CA ALA A 155 1.84 0.62 -4.74
C ALA A 155 0.57 -0.25 -4.70
N ASN A 156 0.67 -1.53 -5.06
CA ASN A 156 -0.49 -2.42 -5.19
C ASN A 156 -0.84 -3.12 -3.88
N ILE A 157 -1.94 -2.79 -3.20
CA ILE A 157 -2.27 -3.40 -1.90
C ILE A 157 -2.66 -4.87 -1.94
N ASN A 158 -3.15 -5.38 -3.09
CA ASN A 158 -3.53 -6.78 -3.31
C ASN A 158 -4.32 -7.43 -2.14
N SER A 159 -5.12 -6.67 -1.42
CA SER A 159 -5.68 -7.05 -0.12
C SER A 159 -6.74 -8.14 -0.18
N GLY A 160 -7.30 -8.40 -1.37
CA GLY A 160 -8.43 -9.30 -1.54
C GLY A 160 -9.72 -8.74 -0.93
N THR A 161 -9.82 -7.42 -0.73
CA THR A 161 -11.07 -6.73 -0.39
C THR A 161 -12.20 -7.32 -1.23
N SER A 162 -13.24 -7.85 -0.60
CA SER A 162 -14.26 -8.64 -1.30
C SER A 162 -15.51 -7.83 -1.67
N ALA A 163 -15.53 -6.52 -1.41
CA ALA A 163 -16.68 -5.67 -1.66
C ALA A 163 -16.29 -4.21 -1.95
N ALA A 164 -17.07 -3.56 -2.80
CA ALA A 164 -16.98 -2.12 -3.04
C ALA A 164 -17.58 -1.34 -1.87
N PHE A 165 -16.90 -0.30 -1.40
CA PHE A 165 -17.34 0.56 -0.30
C PHE A 165 -16.79 1.99 -0.46
N MET A 166 -17.16 2.92 0.44
CA MET A 166 -16.61 4.27 0.45
C MET A 166 -16.17 4.68 1.84
N LEU A 167 -15.03 5.34 1.97
CA LEU A 167 -14.62 5.96 3.22
C LEU A 167 -15.20 7.37 3.33
N PHE A 168 -15.38 7.81 4.57
CA PHE A 168 -15.69 9.19 4.96
C PHE A 168 -17.06 9.74 4.54
N GLN A 169 -17.95 8.90 3.99
CA GLN A 169 -19.35 9.24 3.70
C GLN A 169 -20.30 8.14 4.16
N THR A 170 -21.56 8.49 4.44
CA THR A 170 -22.60 7.53 4.87
C THR A 170 -23.38 6.92 3.71
N ASN A 171 -23.49 7.64 2.59
CA ASN A 171 -24.15 7.16 1.38
C ASN A 171 -23.48 7.79 0.13
N TRP A 172 -23.80 7.26 -1.04
CA TRP A 172 -23.16 7.68 -2.29
C TRP A 172 -23.59 9.09 -2.70
N THR A 173 -24.82 9.50 -2.48
CA THR A 173 -25.31 10.80 -2.99
C THR A 173 -24.84 12.00 -2.17
N ASN A 174 -24.41 11.77 -0.93
CA ASN A 174 -23.96 12.80 -0.01
C ASN A 174 -22.59 13.36 -0.40
N VAL A 175 -22.49 14.69 -0.34
CA VAL A 175 -21.26 15.47 -0.55
C VAL A 175 -21.03 16.28 0.72
N LEU A 176 -20.74 15.58 1.81
CA LEU A 176 -20.67 16.19 3.13
C LEU A 176 -19.21 16.41 3.50
N GLU A 177 -18.73 17.65 3.37
CA GLU A 177 -17.43 18.06 3.90
C GLU A 177 -17.34 17.66 5.37
N ASN A 178 -16.29 16.91 5.74
CA ASN A 178 -16.10 16.44 7.11
C ASN A 178 -17.34 15.74 7.71
N ARG A 179 -18.16 15.08 6.86
CA ARG A 179 -19.46 14.49 7.21
C ARG A 179 -20.47 15.49 7.79
N ASN A 180 -20.50 16.69 7.21
CA ASN A 180 -21.44 17.80 7.46
C ASN A 180 -21.10 18.67 8.68
N ASN A 181 -19.83 18.65 9.07
CA ASN A 181 -19.40 19.38 10.27
C ASN A 181 -18.72 20.71 9.95
N GLY A 182 -18.52 21.03 8.65
CA GLY A 182 -18.09 22.35 8.16
C GLY A 182 -19.17 23.45 8.16
N ASN A 183 -20.43 23.13 8.50
CA ASN A 183 -21.54 24.08 8.64
C ASN A 183 -21.90 24.39 10.11
N GLY A 184 -20.92 24.37 11.03
CA GLY A 184 -21.10 24.74 12.44
C GLY A 184 -21.39 23.60 13.43
N GLY A 185 -21.19 22.34 13.04
CA GLY A 185 -21.26 21.16 13.94
C GLY A 185 -19.86 20.65 14.35
N PRO A 186 -19.73 19.78 15.37
CA PRO A 186 -18.42 19.25 15.80
C PRO A 186 -17.84 18.26 14.78
N TYR A 187 -16.65 18.53 14.23
CA TYR A 187 -15.94 17.72 13.22
C TYR A 187 -15.87 16.22 13.54
N ALA A 188 -16.13 15.38 12.54
CA ALA A 188 -16.10 13.93 12.69
C ALA A 188 -14.67 13.42 12.48
N GLY A 189 -14.15 12.63 13.43
CA GLY A 189 -12.82 12.03 13.31
C GLY A 189 -12.66 11.06 12.13
N ASN A 190 -13.76 10.70 11.46
CA ASN A 190 -13.80 9.91 10.24
C ASN A 190 -14.45 10.66 9.07
N GLY A 191 -14.33 11.98 9.04
CA GLY A 191 -14.58 12.82 7.87
C GLY A 191 -13.28 13.27 7.22
N VAL A 192 -13.36 13.68 5.96
CA VAL A 192 -12.27 14.32 5.20
C VAL A 192 -12.80 15.55 4.46
N ASP A 193 -11.88 16.39 4.02
CA ASP A 193 -12.11 17.51 3.13
C ASP A 193 -11.06 17.54 2.00
N SER A 194 -11.54 17.49 0.76
CA SER A 194 -10.73 17.38 -0.45
C SER A 194 -9.60 16.33 -0.38
N PRO A 195 -9.89 15.03 -0.13
CA PRO A 195 -8.87 14.00 -0.13
C PRO A 195 -8.13 14.00 -1.48
N TYR A 196 -6.79 14.00 -1.44
CA TYR A 196 -5.98 14.23 -2.64
C TYR A 196 -5.23 12.99 -3.11
N SER A 197 -4.20 12.54 -2.38
CA SER A 197 -3.42 11.34 -2.68
C SER A 197 -3.67 10.23 -1.67
N HIS A 198 -3.26 9.03 -2.07
CA HIS A 198 -3.16 7.86 -1.21
C HIS A 198 -1.71 7.41 -1.11
N GLY A 199 -1.35 6.87 0.04
CA GLY A 199 -0.10 6.14 0.22
C GLY A 199 -0.39 4.79 0.84
N VAL A 200 0.50 3.83 0.62
CA VAL A 200 0.53 2.56 1.36
C VAL A 200 1.96 2.16 1.64
N TYR A 201 2.11 1.38 2.69
CA TYR A 201 3.42 0.96 3.16
C TYR A 201 3.28 -0.34 3.93
N ILE A 202 4.11 -1.32 3.58
CA ILE A 202 4.33 -2.46 4.47
C ILE A 202 5.35 -2.01 5.49
N ASP A 203 5.03 -2.08 6.78
CA ASP A 203 5.89 -1.61 7.86
C ASP A 203 6.67 -2.75 8.54
N PRO A 204 7.92 -3.07 8.10
CA PRO A 204 8.79 -4.03 8.78
C PRO A 204 8.93 -3.77 10.28
N ASN A 205 8.87 -2.51 10.71
CA ASN A 205 9.05 -2.12 12.11
C ASN A 205 7.77 -2.25 12.94
N HIS A 206 6.63 -2.53 12.30
CA HIS A 206 5.35 -2.73 12.97
C HIS A 206 4.70 -4.04 12.52
N GLY A 207 5.50 -5.12 12.49
CA GLY A 207 5.02 -6.46 12.18
C GLY A 207 4.56 -6.62 10.73
N TYR A 208 5.23 -5.96 9.78
CA TYR A 208 4.89 -6.00 8.34
C TYR A 208 3.42 -5.70 8.06
N ARG A 209 2.81 -4.85 8.90
CA ARG A 209 1.44 -4.40 8.69
C ARG A 209 1.36 -3.53 7.46
N LEU A 210 0.34 -3.78 6.64
CA LEU A 210 -0.02 -2.91 5.54
C LEU A 210 -0.73 -1.69 6.10
N LYS A 211 -0.08 -0.54 6.00
CA LYS A 211 -0.61 0.76 6.37
C LYS A 211 -1.16 1.48 5.16
N TYR A 212 -2.20 2.28 5.40
CA TYR A 212 -2.84 3.11 4.39
C TYR A 212 -2.86 4.56 4.84
N PHE A 213 -2.62 5.47 3.90
CA PHE A 213 -2.44 6.89 4.16
C PHE A 213 -3.35 7.69 3.24
N VAL A 214 -4.00 8.72 3.78
CA VAL A 214 -4.83 9.64 3.01
C VAL A 214 -4.32 11.06 3.24
N ALA A 215 -3.99 11.76 2.17
CA ALA A 215 -3.77 13.19 2.22
C ALA A 215 -5.13 13.91 2.26
N ASP A 216 -5.49 14.38 3.46
CA ASP A 216 -6.73 15.09 3.75
C ASP A 216 -6.45 16.60 3.65
N ARG A 217 -6.41 17.05 2.40
CA ARG A 217 -5.72 18.28 1.97
C ARG A 217 -6.26 19.50 2.68
N ASP A 218 -7.57 19.74 2.61
CA ASP A 218 -8.15 20.98 3.09
C ASP A 218 -8.35 20.93 4.63
N ASN A 219 -8.16 19.74 5.23
CA ASN A 219 -7.97 19.60 6.67
C ASN A 219 -6.50 19.70 7.12
N HIS A 220 -5.59 20.04 6.22
CA HIS A 220 -4.16 20.25 6.47
C HIS A 220 -3.47 19.09 7.21
N ARG A 221 -3.83 17.83 6.86
CA ARG A 221 -3.35 16.64 7.59
C ARG A 221 -3.16 15.41 6.72
N ILE A 222 -2.38 14.48 7.24
CA ILE A 222 -2.31 13.10 6.75
C ILE A 222 -2.97 12.19 7.77
N LEU A 223 -3.92 11.38 7.30
CA LEU A 223 -4.54 10.30 8.07
C LEU A 223 -3.77 9.01 7.83
N ILE A 224 -3.40 8.30 8.91
CA ILE A 224 -2.67 7.03 8.85
C ILE A 224 -3.54 5.95 9.48
N PHE A 225 -3.80 4.89 8.72
CA PHE A 225 -4.43 3.68 9.17
C PHE A 225 -3.35 2.61 9.32
N ASN A 226 -3.21 2.05 10.52
CA ASN A 226 -2.29 0.96 10.82
C ASN A 226 -2.77 -0.40 10.28
N SER A 227 -3.98 -0.45 9.74
CA SER A 227 -4.54 -1.56 8.99
C SER A 227 -5.37 -1.02 7.83
N LEU A 228 -5.52 -1.82 6.77
CA LEU A 228 -6.34 -1.42 5.63
C LEU A 228 -7.82 -1.26 6.06
N PRO A 229 -8.47 -0.13 5.77
CA PRO A 229 -9.90 0.02 6.02
C PRO A 229 -10.75 -1.00 5.26
N THR A 230 -11.82 -1.51 5.88
CA THR A 230 -12.73 -2.51 5.25
C THR A 230 -14.21 -2.10 5.28
N SER A 231 -14.53 -0.90 5.77
CA SER A 231 -15.91 -0.41 5.83
C SER A 231 -16.00 1.11 5.84
N ASN A 232 -17.19 1.64 5.54
CA ASN A 232 -17.47 3.09 5.51
C ASN A 232 -17.29 3.80 6.87
N ALA A 233 -17.24 3.05 7.97
CA ALA A 233 -17.13 3.58 9.32
C ALA A 233 -15.68 3.64 9.84
N ALA A 234 -14.72 3.12 9.08
CA ALA A 234 -13.33 3.05 9.50
C ALA A 234 -12.76 4.42 9.93
N THR A 235 -11.96 4.40 10.99
CA THR A 235 -11.30 5.57 11.56
C THR A 235 -9.79 5.42 11.40
N ALA A 236 -9.09 6.52 11.14
CA ALA A 236 -7.63 6.51 11.15
C ALA A 236 -7.09 6.30 12.57
N ASP A 237 -5.90 5.74 12.68
CA ASP A 237 -5.24 5.44 13.96
C ASP A 237 -4.30 6.57 14.39
N VAL A 238 -3.69 7.27 13.41
CA VAL A 238 -2.76 8.37 13.65
C VAL A 238 -3.07 9.53 12.70
N VAL A 239 -2.89 10.76 13.19
CA VAL A 239 -2.96 11.99 12.39
C VAL A 239 -1.68 12.81 12.53
N VAL A 240 -1.18 13.31 11.40
CA VAL A 240 0.02 14.16 11.32
C VAL A 240 -0.33 15.45 10.59
N GLY A 241 0.30 16.56 10.95
CA GLY A 241 -0.06 17.90 10.45
C GLY A 241 -1.02 18.67 11.36
N GLN A 242 -1.67 17.95 12.27
CA GLN A 242 -2.70 18.44 13.18
C GLN A 242 -2.60 17.74 14.54
N THR A 243 -3.21 18.32 15.58
CA THR A 243 -3.15 17.78 16.95
C THR A 243 -4.10 16.59 17.17
N GLY A 244 -5.17 16.50 16.38
CA GLY A 244 -6.16 15.41 16.44
C GLY A 244 -7.04 15.30 15.20
N PHE A 245 -7.92 14.30 15.20
CA PHE A 245 -8.81 13.96 14.07
C PHE A 245 -9.97 14.94 13.88
N THR A 246 -10.13 15.90 14.77
CA THR A 246 -11.20 16.90 14.71
C THR A 246 -10.62 18.32 14.66
N THR A 247 -9.32 18.45 14.40
CA THR A 247 -8.58 19.71 14.29
C THR A 247 -8.00 19.84 12.89
N GLY A 248 -7.82 21.08 12.42
CA GLY A 248 -7.23 21.37 11.11
C GLY A 248 -8.19 21.91 10.07
N PHE A 249 -9.17 22.71 10.48
CA PHE A 249 -10.13 23.37 9.60
C PHE A 249 -9.45 24.09 8.42
N THR A 250 -10.18 24.37 7.35
CA THR A 250 -9.69 25.10 6.16
C THR A 250 -8.96 26.43 6.47
N THR A 251 -9.15 26.98 7.68
CA THR A 251 -8.49 28.20 8.18
C THR A 251 -7.38 27.95 9.20
N ALA A 252 -7.17 26.70 9.62
CA ALA A 252 -6.24 26.26 10.65
C ALA A 252 -5.05 25.47 10.05
N ALA A 253 -4.51 26.00 8.95
CA ALA A 253 -3.20 25.61 8.45
C ALA A 253 -2.16 25.64 9.57
N ASN A 254 -1.12 24.82 9.43
CA ASN A 254 -0.01 24.69 10.37
C ASN A 254 -0.46 24.39 11.80
N ALA A 255 -1.44 23.50 11.96
CA ALA A 255 -2.09 23.18 13.23
C ALA A 255 -2.66 24.42 13.97
N GLY A 256 -3.07 25.45 13.21
CA GLY A 256 -3.57 26.72 13.74
C GLY A 256 -2.49 27.65 14.30
N GLY A 257 -1.20 27.34 14.09
CA GLY A 257 -0.07 28.09 14.60
C GLY A 257 0.86 28.64 13.51
N ALA A 258 2.07 29.04 13.91
CA ALA A 258 3.12 29.39 12.97
C ALA A 258 3.64 28.14 12.22
N ILE A 259 4.21 28.36 11.03
CA ILE A 259 4.87 27.31 10.26
C ILE A 259 5.93 26.65 11.14
N SER A 260 5.88 25.32 11.23
CA SER A 260 6.71 24.51 12.13
C SER A 260 6.99 23.14 11.53
N ALA A 261 7.67 22.27 12.28
CA ALA A 261 7.89 20.88 11.88
C ALA A 261 6.65 19.98 12.08
N GLN A 262 5.63 20.43 12.82
CA GLN A 262 4.44 19.64 13.14
C GLN A 262 3.26 19.89 12.21
N GLY A 263 3.14 21.11 11.67
CA GLY A 263 1.98 21.56 10.91
C GLY A 263 2.16 21.47 9.39
N PHE A 264 1.06 21.27 8.68
CA PHE A 264 1.01 21.35 7.20
C PHE A 264 0.09 22.49 6.74
N ASP A 265 0.26 22.90 5.49
CA ASP A 265 -0.67 23.73 4.75
C ASP A 265 -1.00 23.07 3.39
N GLN A 266 -2.20 22.48 3.30
CA GLN A 266 -2.73 21.78 2.14
C GLN A 266 -1.80 20.67 1.60
N PRO A 267 -1.44 19.67 2.42
CA PRO A 267 -0.57 18.59 1.97
C PRO A 267 -1.21 17.84 0.80
N GLN A 268 -0.44 17.56 -0.25
CA GLN A 268 -0.97 16.88 -1.44
C GLN A 268 -0.60 15.41 -1.51
N HIS A 269 0.63 15.06 -1.15
CA HIS A 269 1.17 13.72 -1.33
C HIS A 269 1.78 13.14 -0.08
N VAL A 270 1.58 11.85 0.12
CA VAL A 270 2.24 11.03 1.14
C VAL A 270 2.79 9.77 0.51
N SER A 271 4.06 9.47 0.78
CA SER A 271 4.70 8.20 0.41
C SER A 271 5.61 7.72 1.53
N VAL A 272 5.92 6.42 1.53
CA VAL A 272 6.87 5.83 2.45
C VAL A 272 7.81 4.93 1.66
N SER A 273 9.10 5.13 1.83
CA SER A 273 10.12 4.31 1.18
C SER A 273 10.33 2.98 1.90
N ALA A 274 11.04 2.05 1.25
CA ALA A 274 11.36 0.72 1.77
C ALA A 274 11.99 0.72 3.17
N ASN A 275 12.79 1.73 3.50
CA ASN A 275 13.45 1.82 4.80
C ASN A 275 12.56 2.45 5.89
N GLY A 276 11.31 2.79 5.58
CA GLY A 276 10.36 3.40 6.50
C GLY A 276 10.37 4.92 6.55
N THR A 277 11.22 5.59 5.77
CA THR A 277 11.20 7.05 5.67
C THR A 277 9.93 7.50 4.96
N MET A 278 9.14 8.34 5.62
CA MET A 278 7.89 8.90 5.11
C MET A 278 8.11 10.34 4.61
N PHE A 279 7.56 10.64 3.44
CA PHE A 279 7.62 11.94 2.79
C PHE A 279 6.22 12.52 2.70
N VAL A 280 6.07 13.80 3.06
CA VAL A 280 4.82 14.55 2.89
C VAL A 280 5.13 15.81 2.09
N THR A 281 4.44 16.01 0.97
CA THR A 281 4.51 17.29 0.26
C THR A 281 3.54 18.26 0.92
N ASP A 282 4.11 19.35 1.45
CA ASP A 282 3.39 20.39 2.17
C ASP A 282 3.27 21.60 1.23
N LEU A 283 2.24 21.52 0.37
CA LEU A 283 2.13 22.26 -0.87
C LEU A 283 2.23 23.78 -0.67
N MET A 284 1.38 24.33 0.20
CA MET A 284 1.27 25.78 0.36
C MET A 284 2.38 26.36 1.23
N ASN A 285 3.10 25.52 1.97
CA ASN A 285 4.38 25.88 2.60
C ASN A 285 5.59 25.63 1.65
N HIS A 286 5.36 25.25 0.40
CA HIS A 286 6.37 25.03 -0.64
C HIS A 286 7.57 24.19 -0.17
N ARG A 287 7.28 23.06 0.49
CA ARG A 287 8.31 22.19 1.08
C ARG A 287 7.92 20.72 1.06
N VAL A 288 8.91 19.86 1.27
CA VAL A 288 8.70 18.45 1.59
C VAL A 288 9.19 18.19 3.00
N LEU A 289 8.34 17.59 3.82
CA LEU A 289 8.67 17.17 5.18
C LEU A 289 8.96 15.67 5.21
N ILE A 290 10.03 15.31 5.92
CA ILE A 290 10.53 13.94 5.99
C ILE A 290 10.50 13.46 7.43
N TYR A 291 9.96 12.27 7.62
CA TYR A 291 9.93 11.54 8.87
C TYR A 291 10.79 10.30 8.72
N ASN A 292 11.73 10.08 9.64
CA ASN A 292 12.65 8.94 9.60
C ASN A 292 11.93 7.59 9.73
N SER A 293 10.72 7.60 10.27
CA SER A 293 9.84 6.45 10.39
C SER A 293 8.37 6.91 10.29
N VAL A 294 7.48 6.02 9.85
CA VAL A 294 6.03 6.28 9.91
C VAL A 294 5.60 6.62 11.35
N PRO A 295 4.97 7.78 11.58
CA PRO A 295 4.49 8.17 12.90
C PRO A 295 3.53 7.16 13.53
N GLN A 296 3.71 6.90 14.84
CA GLN A 296 2.86 6.01 15.63
C GLN A 296 1.94 6.75 16.61
N THR A 297 2.12 8.06 16.76
CA THR A 297 1.32 8.93 17.62
C THR A 297 0.97 10.21 16.89
N ASN A 298 -0.07 10.90 17.34
CA ASN A 298 -0.53 12.13 16.69
C ASN A 298 0.47 13.28 16.80
N GLY A 299 0.46 14.18 15.83
CA GLY A 299 1.18 15.46 15.88
C GLY A 299 2.71 15.36 15.91
N VAL A 300 3.27 14.22 15.50
CA VAL A 300 4.73 14.02 15.42
C VAL A 300 5.36 15.07 14.50
N ALA A 301 6.51 15.60 14.92
CA ALA A 301 7.28 16.55 14.15
C ALA A 301 8.12 15.86 13.07
N ALA A 302 8.26 16.49 11.91
CA ALA A 302 9.19 16.07 10.87
C ALA A 302 10.65 16.16 11.33
N ASN A 303 11.50 15.29 10.79
CA ASN A 303 12.93 15.23 11.08
C ASN A 303 13.76 16.07 10.11
N THR A 304 13.33 16.18 8.85
CA THR A 304 14.03 16.97 7.81
C THR A 304 13.02 17.75 6.97
N VAL A 305 13.46 18.88 6.41
CA VAL A 305 12.72 19.71 5.47
C VAL A 305 13.54 19.95 4.21
N ILE A 306 12.92 19.79 3.04
CA ILE A 306 13.49 20.12 1.73
C ILE A 306 12.72 21.27 1.12
N GLY A 307 13.42 22.13 0.37
CA GLY A 307 12.84 23.27 -0.35
C GLY A 307 12.84 24.57 0.44
N GLN A 308 13.15 24.52 1.74
CA GLN A 308 13.19 25.66 2.66
C GLN A 308 14.50 25.65 3.48
N PRO A 309 14.96 26.81 4.01
CA PRO A 309 16.14 26.89 4.88
C PRO A 309 15.92 26.23 6.25
N GLY A 310 14.67 26.01 6.64
CA GLY A 310 14.31 25.38 7.91
C GLY A 310 12.80 25.16 8.04
N PHE A 311 12.36 24.72 9.22
CA PHE A 311 10.95 24.35 9.46
C PHE A 311 10.00 25.53 9.64
N THR A 312 10.52 26.75 9.76
CA THR A 312 9.73 27.95 10.13
C THR A 312 9.44 28.87 8.95
N THR A 313 9.76 28.44 7.72
CA THR A 313 9.51 29.20 6.50
C THR A 313 8.69 28.35 5.54
N GLY A 314 7.91 29.04 4.72
CA GLY A 314 7.12 28.44 3.65
C GLY A 314 6.90 29.41 2.51
N VAL A 315 7.97 30.09 2.09
CA VAL A 315 7.91 31.07 1.00
C VAL A 315 8.35 30.38 -0.27
N LEU A 316 7.58 30.51 -1.36
CA LEU A 316 7.93 29.95 -2.66
C LEU A 316 9.36 30.35 -3.05
N ASN A 317 10.15 29.36 -3.50
CA ASN A 317 11.55 29.54 -3.89
C ASN A 317 12.38 30.37 -2.89
N ASN A 318 12.08 30.29 -1.59
CA ASN A 318 12.71 31.08 -0.52
C ASN A 318 12.72 32.60 -0.79
N GLY A 319 11.70 33.12 -1.50
CA GLY A 319 11.58 34.54 -1.85
C GLY A 319 12.53 35.02 -2.94
N THR A 320 13.11 34.11 -3.73
CA THR A 320 14.14 34.41 -4.74
C THR A 320 13.90 33.62 -6.03
N LEU A 321 14.82 33.73 -6.99
CA LEU A 321 14.81 32.89 -8.19
C LEU A 321 14.87 31.39 -7.84
N VAL A 322 14.37 30.55 -8.73
CA VAL A 322 14.50 29.09 -8.57
C VAL A 322 15.96 28.66 -8.47
N ALA A 323 16.20 27.59 -7.74
CA ALA A 323 17.51 26.94 -7.63
C ALA A 323 17.32 25.47 -7.25
N ALA A 324 18.42 24.71 -7.25
CA ALA A 324 18.42 23.27 -6.95
C ALA A 324 17.88 22.91 -5.55
N ALA A 325 17.99 23.81 -4.58
CA ALA A 325 17.54 23.59 -3.19
C ALA A 325 16.16 24.20 -2.88
N ARG A 326 15.47 24.75 -3.88
CA ARG A 326 14.27 25.58 -3.74
C ARG A 326 13.09 24.89 -4.42
N LEU A 327 11.95 24.88 -3.74
CA LEU A 327 10.71 24.32 -4.25
C LEU A 327 9.62 25.39 -4.34
N ASN A 328 8.65 25.13 -5.20
CA ASN A 328 7.45 25.91 -5.39
C ASN A 328 6.27 24.96 -5.57
N SER A 329 5.51 24.81 -4.48
CA SER A 329 4.29 23.99 -4.44
C SER A 329 4.55 22.55 -4.89
N PRO A 330 5.41 21.78 -4.19
CA PRO A 330 5.69 20.41 -4.59
C PRO A 330 4.42 19.55 -4.52
N ALA A 331 4.07 18.87 -5.61
CA ALA A 331 2.85 18.08 -5.71
C ALA A 331 3.04 16.64 -5.19
N ALA A 332 4.15 16.00 -5.56
CA ALA A 332 4.46 14.63 -5.16
C ALA A 332 5.94 14.45 -4.80
N ALA A 333 6.23 13.50 -3.92
CA ALA A 333 7.58 13.11 -3.51
C ALA A 333 7.63 11.61 -3.27
N SER A 334 8.58 10.91 -3.90
CA SER A 334 8.64 9.45 -3.92
C SER A 334 10.08 8.95 -4.06
N MET A 335 10.41 7.86 -3.38
CA MET A 335 11.66 7.13 -3.60
C MET A 335 11.49 6.16 -4.77
N ILE A 336 12.42 6.21 -5.73
CA ILE A 336 12.48 5.34 -6.90
C ILE A 336 13.94 4.90 -7.06
N GLN A 337 14.21 3.60 -6.95
CA GLN A 337 15.57 3.01 -6.99
C GLN A 337 16.59 3.77 -6.13
N GLY A 338 16.27 4.01 -4.86
CA GLY A 338 17.17 4.68 -3.92
C GLY A 338 17.35 6.19 -4.14
N ARG A 339 16.66 6.80 -5.10
CA ARG A 339 16.67 8.26 -5.35
C ARG A 339 15.35 8.90 -4.97
N LEU A 340 15.38 10.13 -4.46
CA LEU A 340 14.18 10.91 -4.16
C LEU A 340 13.81 11.76 -5.36
N TYR A 341 12.63 11.54 -5.92
CA TYR A 341 12.04 12.35 -6.98
C TYR A 341 10.95 13.23 -6.37
N ILE A 342 10.94 14.53 -6.71
CA ILE A 342 9.95 15.50 -6.24
C ILE A 342 9.38 16.24 -7.45
N ALA A 343 8.05 16.21 -7.60
CA ALA A 343 7.34 17.03 -8.58
C ALA A 343 7.25 18.45 -8.03
N ASP A 344 8.17 19.29 -8.47
CA ASP A 344 8.24 20.70 -8.12
C ASP A 344 7.26 21.47 -9.02
N GLN A 345 5.97 21.27 -8.74
CA GLN A 345 4.86 21.47 -9.69
C GLN A 345 4.81 22.88 -10.25
N ALA A 346 4.85 23.91 -9.41
CA ALA A 346 4.76 25.29 -9.91
C ALA A 346 6.07 25.81 -10.52
N ASN A 347 7.17 25.07 -10.34
CA ASN A 347 8.41 25.28 -11.10
C ASN A 347 8.47 24.40 -12.37
N ASN A 348 7.44 23.61 -12.69
CA ASN A 348 7.33 22.83 -13.93
C ASN A 348 8.44 21.79 -14.16
N ARG A 349 8.89 21.10 -13.11
CA ARG A 349 9.96 20.11 -13.20
C ARG A 349 9.80 18.97 -12.21
N ILE A 350 10.50 17.86 -12.46
CA ILE A 350 10.82 16.89 -11.42
C ILE A 350 12.26 17.14 -10.97
N VAL A 351 12.50 17.41 -9.69
CA VAL A 351 13.86 17.46 -9.14
C VAL A 351 14.23 16.10 -8.55
N VAL A 352 15.47 15.68 -8.76
CA VAL A 352 15.97 14.36 -8.33
C VAL A 352 17.16 14.52 -7.40
N PHE A 353 17.11 13.83 -6.25
CA PHE A 353 18.22 13.70 -5.32
C PHE A 353 18.74 12.26 -5.35
N ASN A 354 20.06 12.09 -5.50
CA ASN A 354 20.69 10.77 -5.53
C ASN A 354 20.54 9.97 -4.22
N SER A 355 20.18 10.63 -3.13
CA SER A 355 19.87 10.02 -1.83
C SER A 355 18.91 10.93 -1.06
N ILE A 356 18.29 10.41 0.00
CA ILE A 356 17.48 11.21 0.91
C ILE A 356 18.36 12.29 1.57
N PRO A 357 18.02 13.58 1.45
CA PRO A 357 18.72 14.65 2.15
C PRO A 357 18.71 14.49 3.67
N THR A 358 19.82 14.82 4.33
CA THR A 358 19.98 14.74 5.79
C THR A 358 19.77 16.07 6.51
N GLY A 359 19.49 17.15 5.77
CA GLY A 359 19.32 18.49 6.34
C GLY A 359 18.72 19.49 5.35
N PRO A 360 18.34 20.68 5.83
CA PRO A 360 17.76 21.74 5.00
C PRO A 360 18.79 22.28 4.00
N GLY A 361 18.29 22.91 2.92
CA GLY A 361 19.13 23.52 1.89
C GLY A 361 19.88 22.55 0.98
N ALA A 362 19.61 21.24 1.08
CA ALA A 362 20.16 20.25 0.16
C ALA A 362 19.75 20.58 -1.28
N SER A 363 20.72 20.49 -2.21
CA SER A 363 20.51 20.75 -3.62
C SER A 363 20.16 19.47 -4.37
N ALA A 364 19.15 19.54 -5.24
CA ALA A 364 18.85 18.49 -6.19
C ALA A 364 20.07 18.19 -7.07
N SER A 365 20.27 16.91 -7.42
CA SER A 365 21.35 16.45 -8.28
C SER A 365 21.12 16.81 -9.74
N PHE A 366 19.87 16.76 -10.20
CA PHE A 366 19.44 17.21 -11.53
C PHE A 366 17.92 17.44 -11.56
N ALA A 367 17.40 17.93 -12.69
CA ALA A 367 15.97 18.08 -12.94
C ALA A 367 15.56 17.39 -14.25
N ILE A 368 14.31 16.93 -14.33
CA ILE A 368 13.68 16.38 -15.54
C ILE A 368 12.56 17.33 -15.96
N GLY A 369 12.42 17.55 -17.26
CA GLY A 369 11.41 18.44 -17.83
C GLY A 369 11.81 19.91 -17.86
N GLN A 370 13.04 20.24 -17.46
CA GLN A 370 13.68 21.55 -17.57
C GLN A 370 15.20 21.44 -17.73
N GLY A 371 15.73 22.37 -18.55
CA GLY A 371 17.13 22.56 -18.97
C GLY A 371 18.23 22.39 -17.91
N ASP A 372 17.85 22.69 -16.66
CA ASP A 372 18.72 22.72 -15.49
C ASP A 372 17.89 22.82 -14.19
N THR A 373 18.58 22.98 -13.06
CA THR A 373 17.96 23.20 -11.74
C THR A 373 17.83 24.68 -11.35
N ALA A 374 18.20 25.62 -12.23
CA ALA A 374 18.33 27.06 -11.96
C ALA A 374 17.40 27.94 -12.81
N THR A 375 16.62 27.37 -13.71
CA THR A 375 15.67 28.06 -14.59
C THR A 375 14.22 27.64 -14.31
N THR A 376 13.27 28.55 -14.50
CA THR A 376 11.81 28.30 -14.36
C THR A 376 11.10 28.36 -15.71
N THR A 377 11.82 28.32 -16.82
CA THR A 377 11.22 28.51 -18.14
C THR A 377 10.19 27.41 -18.36
N SER A 378 8.91 27.76 -18.20
CA SER A 378 7.80 26.89 -18.57
C SER A 378 7.99 26.52 -20.04
N GLY A 379 7.69 25.27 -20.39
CA GLY A 379 7.80 24.74 -21.76
C GLY A 379 6.89 25.38 -22.79
N THR A 380 6.60 26.68 -22.68
CA THR A 380 5.73 27.42 -23.60
C THR A 380 6.38 27.72 -24.95
N ASP A 381 7.69 27.46 -25.11
CA ASP A 381 8.36 27.53 -26.41
C ASP A 381 8.54 26.14 -27.03
N TYR A 382 7.44 25.65 -27.61
CA TYR A 382 7.34 24.37 -28.31
C TYR A 382 8.13 24.31 -29.63
N SER A 383 8.82 25.39 -30.02
CA SER A 383 9.62 25.44 -31.25
C SER A 383 11.04 24.88 -31.07
N THR A 384 11.52 24.73 -29.83
CA THR A 384 12.90 24.31 -29.55
C THR A 384 13.03 23.03 -28.72
N GLN A 385 12.10 22.68 -27.81
CA GLN A 385 12.24 21.51 -26.93
C GLN A 385 10.92 20.82 -26.53
N SER A 386 10.57 19.74 -27.24
CA SER A 386 9.29 19.01 -27.17
C SER A 386 8.91 18.33 -25.83
N SER A 387 9.80 18.28 -24.83
CA SER A 387 9.61 17.45 -23.62
C SER A 387 9.53 18.22 -22.30
N TYR A 388 9.36 19.54 -22.35
CA TYR A 388 9.24 20.34 -21.13
C TYR A 388 7.91 20.03 -20.42
N MET A 389 7.96 20.02 -19.09
CA MET A 389 6.78 19.80 -18.27
C MET A 389 6.06 21.12 -18.02
N ASN A 390 4.81 21.01 -17.62
CA ASN A 390 3.97 22.08 -17.12
C ASN A 390 3.11 21.49 -16.00
N SER A 391 3.36 21.93 -14.77
CA SER A 391 2.67 21.42 -13.58
C SER A 391 2.65 19.88 -13.50
N PRO A 392 3.81 19.21 -13.37
CA PRO A 392 3.83 17.78 -13.10
C PRO A 392 3.20 17.50 -11.73
N TYR A 393 2.31 16.50 -11.64
CA TYR A 393 1.56 16.21 -10.41
C TYR A 393 1.99 14.94 -9.69
N ASP A 394 2.31 13.89 -10.45
CA ASP A 394 2.60 12.57 -9.92
C ASP A 394 3.64 11.86 -10.80
N MET A 395 4.32 10.89 -10.21
CA MET A 395 5.30 10.06 -10.90
C MET A 395 5.25 8.63 -10.40
N PHE A 396 5.30 7.68 -11.33
CA PHE A 396 5.24 6.26 -11.07
C PHE A 396 6.37 5.55 -11.83
N ALA A 397 7.10 4.68 -11.13
CA ALA A 397 8.05 3.78 -11.77
C ALA A 397 7.50 2.36 -11.75
N ASP A 398 7.39 1.73 -12.92
CA ASP A 398 6.93 0.35 -12.99
C ASP A 398 8.02 -0.64 -12.54
N GLN A 399 7.64 -1.90 -12.35
CA GLN A 399 8.54 -2.98 -11.92
C GLN A 399 9.23 -3.68 -13.09
N SER A 400 9.23 -3.08 -14.29
CA SER A 400 9.92 -3.67 -15.44
C SER A 400 11.44 -3.56 -15.29
N SER A 401 12.18 -4.33 -16.10
CA SER A 401 13.64 -4.26 -16.15
C SER A 401 14.09 -4.05 -17.59
N PRO A 402 14.61 -2.85 -17.95
CA PRO A 402 14.79 -1.67 -17.09
C PRO A 402 13.46 -1.02 -16.67
N GLN A 403 13.41 -0.40 -15.49
CA GLN A 403 12.20 0.29 -15.00
C GLN A 403 11.83 1.48 -15.87
N ARG A 404 10.54 1.62 -16.15
CA ARG A 404 9.99 2.77 -16.88
C ARG A 404 9.45 3.80 -15.91
N LEU A 405 9.64 5.08 -16.23
CA LEU A 405 9.07 6.19 -15.48
C LEU A 405 7.89 6.78 -16.25
N TYR A 406 6.79 7.00 -15.54
CA TYR A 406 5.59 7.68 -16.01
C TYR A 406 5.42 8.97 -15.21
N VAL A 407 5.20 10.10 -15.88
CA VAL A 407 5.02 11.41 -15.22
C VAL A 407 3.72 12.04 -15.67
N ALA A 408 2.85 12.37 -14.71
CA ALA A 408 1.61 13.10 -14.95
C ALA A 408 1.91 14.57 -15.21
N ASP A 409 2.11 14.93 -16.47
CA ASP A 409 2.38 16.29 -16.93
C ASP A 409 1.05 17.05 -17.12
N GLY A 410 0.41 17.31 -15.98
CA GLY A 410 -1.01 17.67 -15.93
C GLY A 410 -1.35 18.99 -16.62
N GLY A 411 -0.47 19.99 -16.55
CA GLY A 411 -0.66 21.28 -17.21
C GLY A 411 -0.57 21.18 -18.74
N ASN A 412 0.08 20.15 -19.28
CA ASN A 412 0.09 19.83 -20.71
C ASN A 412 -0.94 18.75 -21.08
N HIS A 413 -1.80 18.35 -20.13
CA HIS A 413 -2.86 17.38 -20.33
C HIS A 413 -2.34 16.05 -20.91
N ARG A 414 -1.21 15.55 -20.39
CA ARG A 414 -0.54 14.35 -20.91
C ARG A 414 0.18 13.55 -19.84
N VAL A 415 0.56 12.32 -20.18
CA VAL A 415 1.53 11.55 -19.40
C VAL A 415 2.78 11.31 -20.25
N LEU A 416 3.93 11.64 -19.70
CA LEU A 416 5.24 11.37 -20.30
C LEU A 416 5.71 9.97 -19.91
N VAL A 417 6.22 9.21 -20.87
CA VAL A 417 6.72 7.84 -20.68
C VAL A 417 8.21 7.77 -21.01
N TYR A 418 9.01 7.37 -20.05
CA TYR A 418 10.44 7.09 -20.21
C TYR A 418 10.66 5.58 -20.15
N THR A 419 11.30 5.01 -21.17
CA THR A 419 11.55 3.55 -21.22
C THR A 419 12.69 3.10 -20.31
N ALA A 420 13.35 4.04 -19.64
CA ALA A 420 14.35 3.84 -18.59
C ALA A 420 14.31 5.05 -17.64
N LEU A 421 14.70 4.84 -16.38
CA LEU A 421 14.83 5.95 -15.43
C LEU A 421 15.84 7.00 -15.92
N PRO A 422 15.49 8.30 -15.93
CA PRO A 422 16.42 9.36 -16.25
C PRO A 422 17.65 9.36 -15.32
N THR A 423 18.85 9.45 -15.91
CA THR A 423 20.14 9.47 -15.18
C THR A 423 20.78 10.86 -15.12
N GLY A 424 20.17 11.87 -15.73
CA GLY A 424 20.66 13.24 -15.76
C GLY A 424 19.58 14.22 -16.22
N ALA A 425 19.99 15.48 -16.46
CA ALA A 425 19.09 16.54 -16.89
C ALA A 425 18.55 16.31 -18.31
N ASP A 426 17.33 16.80 -18.57
CA ASP A 426 16.68 16.86 -19.90
C ASP A 426 16.64 15.58 -20.72
N VAL A 427 16.53 14.45 -20.04
CA VAL A 427 16.15 13.22 -20.73
C VAL A 427 14.79 13.47 -21.38
N ARG A 428 14.71 13.24 -22.69
CA ARG A 428 13.45 13.34 -23.45
C ARG A 428 12.61 12.10 -23.19
N ALA A 429 11.31 12.29 -22.98
CA ALA A 429 10.37 11.17 -22.91
C ALA A 429 10.32 10.41 -24.26
N ASN A 430 10.20 9.08 -24.18
CA ASN A 430 10.13 8.22 -25.35
C ASN A 430 8.75 8.23 -26.00
N PHE A 431 7.69 8.26 -25.18
CA PHE A 431 6.30 8.26 -25.63
C PHE A 431 5.44 9.21 -24.80
N VAL A 432 4.27 9.55 -25.32
CA VAL A 432 3.23 10.29 -24.60
C VAL A 432 1.87 9.60 -24.66
N ILE A 433 1.13 9.67 -23.55
CA ILE A 433 -0.28 9.29 -23.47
C ILE A 433 -1.11 10.58 -23.42
N GLY A 434 -2.25 10.59 -24.10
CA GLY A 434 -3.16 11.75 -24.15
C GLY A 434 -3.05 12.59 -25.42
N HIS A 435 -1.98 12.45 -26.19
CA HIS A 435 -1.73 13.19 -27.44
C HIS A 435 -1.11 12.32 -28.53
N SER A 436 -1.16 12.80 -29.77
CA SER A 436 -0.51 12.20 -30.95
C SER A 436 1.01 12.36 -30.98
N GLY A 437 1.56 13.08 -30.01
CA GLY A 437 3.00 13.30 -29.86
C GLY A 437 3.32 14.36 -28.81
N PRO A 438 4.61 14.61 -28.55
CA PRO A 438 5.04 15.44 -27.43
C PRO A 438 4.89 16.96 -27.66
N ASN A 439 4.36 17.42 -28.80
CA ASN A 439 4.24 18.87 -29.09
C ASN A 439 2.83 19.43 -28.86
N PHE A 440 1.92 18.64 -28.29
CA PHE A 440 0.54 19.04 -28.04
C PHE A 440 0.29 19.19 -26.53
N ALA A 441 -0.47 20.24 -26.18
CA ALA A 441 -0.71 20.61 -24.79
C ALA A 441 -2.15 21.07 -24.51
N LEU A 442 -3.07 20.94 -25.47
CA LEU A 442 -4.47 21.35 -25.26
C LEU A 442 -5.27 20.24 -24.57
N ALA A 443 -6.11 20.61 -23.60
CA ALA A 443 -7.08 19.71 -23.01
C ALA A 443 -7.88 18.97 -24.09
N ASN A 444 -8.04 17.65 -23.95
CA ASN A 444 -8.75 16.80 -24.90
C ASN A 444 -8.27 16.97 -26.36
N ARG A 445 -6.99 17.33 -26.56
CA ARG A 445 -6.40 17.63 -27.88
C ARG A 445 -7.09 18.79 -28.61
N GLY A 446 -7.72 19.69 -27.86
CA GLY A 446 -8.50 20.82 -28.39
C GLY A 446 -9.92 20.45 -28.83
N ALA A 447 -10.36 19.21 -28.65
CA ALA A 447 -11.73 18.81 -28.94
C ALA A 447 -12.70 19.21 -27.81
N ALA A 448 -13.96 19.47 -28.18
CA ALA A 448 -15.02 19.81 -27.23
C ALA A 448 -15.39 18.66 -26.29
N GLN A 449 -15.22 17.42 -26.75
CA GLN A 449 -15.49 16.21 -25.98
C GLN A 449 -14.21 15.37 -25.85
N PRO A 450 -14.02 14.64 -24.74
CA PRO A 450 -12.92 13.71 -24.61
C PRO A 450 -13.04 12.50 -25.55
N ALA A 451 -11.95 11.74 -25.65
CA ALA A 451 -11.85 10.50 -26.43
C ALA A 451 -11.06 9.47 -25.61
N ASN A 452 -10.98 8.22 -26.11
CA ASN A 452 -10.23 7.15 -25.43
C ASN A 452 -8.71 7.36 -25.43
N ASN A 453 -8.21 8.28 -26.24
CA ASN A 453 -6.80 8.61 -26.33
C ASN A 453 -6.48 10.05 -25.89
N SER A 454 -7.46 10.81 -25.38
CA SER A 454 -7.24 12.17 -24.92
C SER A 454 -7.34 12.30 -23.40
N LEU A 455 -6.59 13.25 -22.85
CA LEU A 455 -6.55 13.54 -21.41
C LEU A 455 -6.85 15.02 -21.16
N ASN A 456 -7.27 15.31 -19.93
CA ASN A 456 -7.49 16.64 -19.40
C ASN A 456 -7.01 16.71 -17.94
N GLN A 457 -5.83 17.30 -17.73
CA GLN A 457 -5.19 17.41 -16.42
C GLN A 457 -5.05 16.07 -15.68
N PRO A 458 -4.33 15.08 -16.25
CA PRO A 458 -4.06 13.84 -15.54
C PRO A 458 -3.35 14.13 -14.21
N ARG A 459 -3.78 13.44 -13.14
CA ARG A 459 -3.29 13.71 -11.78
C ARG A 459 -2.47 12.58 -11.19
N SER A 460 -3.06 11.39 -11.09
CA SER A 460 -2.41 10.24 -10.48
C SER A 460 -2.21 9.12 -11.50
N ILE A 461 -1.11 8.40 -11.36
CA ILE A 461 -0.71 7.29 -12.24
C ILE A 461 -0.37 6.08 -11.37
N VAL A 462 -1.00 4.95 -11.63
CA VAL A 462 -0.76 3.69 -10.90
C VAL A 462 -0.80 2.51 -11.85
N ALA A 463 -0.14 1.39 -11.53
CA ALA A 463 -0.17 0.21 -12.39
C ALA A 463 -0.24 -1.12 -11.64
N GLN A 464 -1.02 -2.05 -12.19
CA GLN A 464 -1.18 -3.41 -11.69
C GLN A 464 -1.51 -4.36 -12.85
N ASN A 465 -1.01 -5.60 -12.83
CA ASN A 465 -1.44 -6.67 -13.74
C ASN A 465 -1.43 -6.26 -15.23
N ASN A 466 -0.34 -5.66 -15.71
CA ASN A 466 -0.20 -5.13 -17.07
C ASN A 466 -1.19 -4.03 -17.46
N LYS A 467 -1.82 -3.36 -16.48
CA LYS A 467 -2.69 -2.20 -16.70
C LYS A 467 -2.11 -0.98 -16.01
N LEU A 468 -2.07 0.13 -16.74
CA LEU A 468 -1.82 1.47 -16.21
C LEU A 468 -3.16 2.18 -16.03
N ALA A 469 -3.46 2.69 -14.84
CA ALA A 469 -4.61 3.56 -14.61
C ALA A 469 -4.16 5.01 -14.44
N ILE A 470 -4.90 5.92 -15.10
CA ILE A 470 -4.65 7.36 -15.04
C ILE A 470 -5.92 8.05 -14.56
N ALA A 471 -5.81 8.85 -13.50
CA ALA A 471 -6.88 9.75 -13.08
C ALA A 471 -6.94 10.95 -14.03
N ASP A 472 -7.85 10.89 -14.99
CA ASP A 472 -8.13 11.93 -15.98
C ASP A 472 -9.09 12.97 -15.38
N GLN A 473 -8.56 13.74 -14.43
CA GLN A 473 -9.33 14.52 -13.47
C GLN A 473 -10.28 15.52 -14.11
N GLY A 474 -9.85 16.23 -15.15
CA GLY A 474 -10.67 17.23 -15.83
C GLY A 474 -11.88 16.62 -16.56
N ASN A 475 -11.86 15.32 -16.81
CA ASN A 475 -12.95 14.56 -17.43
C ASN A 475 -13.64 13.62 -16.43
N ASN A 476 -13.39 13.75 -15.12
CA ASN A 476 -14.05 12.99 -14.05
C ASN A 476 -14.04 11.46 -14.27
N ARG A 477 -12.92 10.92 -14.74
CA ARG A 477 -12.80 9.50 -15.12
C ARG A 477 -11.42 8.92 -14.85
N ILE A 478 -11.37 7.60 -14.78
CA ILE A 478 -10.13 6.83 -14.74
C ILE A 478 -10.01 6.06 -16.05
N LEU A 479 -8.89 6.21 -16.76
CA LEU A 479 -8.61 5.50 -18.00
C LEU A 479 -7.57 4.41 -17.76
N PHE A 480 -7.77 3.25 -18.41
CA PHE A 480 -6.88 2.10 -18.31
C PHE A 480 -6.17 1.82 -19.63
N TYR A 481 -4.86 1.65 -19.60
CA TYR A 481 -4.02 1.36 -20.77
C TYR A 481 -3.27 0.04 -20.56
N ASP A 482 -3.00 -0.68 -21.64
CA ASP A 482 -2.13 -1.85 -21.59
C ASP A 482 -0.68 -1.45 -21.39
N LEU A 483 0.00 -2.14 -20.47
CA LEU A 483 1.44 -2.07 -20.29
C LEU A 483 2.14 -3.23 -21.02
N PRO A 484 3.36 -3.01 -21.54
CA PRO A 484 4.06 -1.72 -21.59
C PRO A 484 3.53 -0.79 -22.69
N VAL A 485 3.50 0.51 -22.42
CA VAL A 485 3.20 1.55 -23.44
C VAL A 485 4.41 1.72 -24.35
N ASN A 486 4.28 1.37 -25.64
CA ASN A 486 5.39 1.32 -26.60
C ASN A 486 5.23 2.25 -27.81
N ALA A 487 4.28 3.18 -27.76
CA ALA A 487 4.04 4.16 -28.81
C ALA A 487 3.37 5.40 -28.22
N ASP A 488 3.48 6.52 -28.93
CA ASP A 488 2.60 7.67 -28.73
C ASP A 488 1.14 7.30 -29.03
N ASP A 489 0.21 8.08 -28.48
CA ASP A 489 -1.21 7.95 -28.78
C ASP A 489 -1.83 6.55 -28.50
N PRO A 490 -1.52 5.87 -27.38
CA PRO A 490 -2.22 4.64 -27.07
C PRO A 490 -3.70 4.96 -26.78
N ALA A 491 -4.59 4.05 -27.20
CA ALA A 491 -5.99 4.09 -26.85
C ALA A 491 -6.21 3.44 -25.46
N ALA A 492 -7.01 4.09 -24.61
CA ALA A 492 -7.48 3.47 -23.39
C ALA A 492 -8.38 2.28 -23.72
N THR A 493 -8.20 1.19 -22.98
CA THR A 493 -8.94 -0.06 -23.11
C THR A 493 -10.21 -0.07 -22.26
N HIS A 494 -10.22 0.67 -21.14
CA HIS A 494 -11.36 0.76 -20.24
C HIS A 494 -11.49 2.17 -19.67
N VAL A 495 -12.70 2.50 -19.22
CA VAL A 495 -13.02 3.74 -18.51
C VAL A 495 -13.86 3.41 -17.27
N LEU A 496 -13.52 4.04 -16.14
CA LEU A 496 -14.36 4.06 -14.94
C LEU A 496 -14.74 5.50 -14.62
N GLY A 497 -15.91 5.68 -14.00
CA GLY A 497 -16.44 7.01 -13.67
C GLY A 497 -17.39 7.60 -14.71
N GLN A 498 -17.46 6.97 -15.91
CA GLN A 498 -18.26 7.42 -17.05
C GLN A 498 -18.83 6.21 -17.79
N THR A 499 -19.88 6.43 -18.58
CA THR A 499 -20.55 5.38 -19.39
C THR A 499 -19.74 4.97 -20.62
N ASP A 500 -18.87 5.85 -21.10
CA ASP A 500 -18.10 5.71 -22.33
C ASP A 500 -16.87 6.64 -22.31
N PHE A 501 -16.11 6.65 -23.40
CA PHE A 501 -14.90 7.45 -23.54
C PHE A 501 -15.15 8.91 -23.99
N ILE A 502 -16.39 9.32 -24.20
CA ILE A 502 -16.75 10.66 -24.71
C ILE A 502 -17.44 11.49 -23.62
N SER A 503 -18.05 10.84 -22.63
CA SER A 503 -18.60 11.47 -21.45
C SER A 503 -17.50 11.91 -20.48
N GLY A 504 -17.70 13.04 -19.80
CA GLY A 504 -16.76 13.59 -18.82
C GLY A 504 -17.41 14.39 -17.68
N GLY A 505 -18.70 14.18 -17.44
CA GLY A 505 -19.49 14.94 -16.47
C GLY A 505 -19.19 14.54 -15.02
N ALA A 506 -19.25 15.51 -14.10
CA ALA A 506 -19.14 15.22 -12.68
C ALA A 506 -20.42 14.54 -12.13
N GLY A 507 -20.27 13.71 -11.10
CA GLY A 507 -21.40 13.07 -10.43
C GLY A 507 -21.06 12.55 -9.03
N THR A 508 -22.10 12.18 -8.28
CA THR A 508 -21.99 11.71 -6.89
C THR A 508 -22.27 10.21 -6.74
N THR A 509 -22.78 9.54 -7.77
CA THR A 509 -23.22 8.14 -7.65
C THR A 509 -22.06 7.16 -7.43
N GLN A 510 -22.38 5.89 -7.18
CA GLN A 510 -21.39 4.82 -7.08
C GLN A 510 -20.53 4.66 -8.35
N THR A 511 -21.06 5.02 -9.52
CA THR A 511 -20.38 4.84 -10.82
C THR A 511 -19.76 6.11 -11.40
N THR A 512 -19.96 7.27 -10.77
CA THR A 512 -19.45 8.58 -11.24
C THR A 512 -18.44 9.19 -10.27
N PHE A 513 -17.61 10.12 -10.74
CA PHE A 513 -16.69 10.90 -9.91
C PHE A 513 -16.96 12.39 -10.06
N ASN A 514 -16.47 13.17 -9.10
CA ASN A 514 -16.34 14.61 -9.18
C ASN A 514 -14.91 14.96 -8.75
N ILE A 515 -14.05 15.24 -9.75
CA ILE A 515 -12.63 15.51 -9.57
C ILE A 515 -11.90 14.28 -8.98
N VAL A 516 -11.69 13.26 -9.80
CA VAL A 516 -10.90 12.09 -9.40
C VAL A 516 -9.41 12.45 -9.29
N LYS A 517 -8.77 12.04 -8.19
CA LYS A 517 -7.37 12.34 -7.87
C LYS A 517 -6.57 11.05 -7.62
N GLY A 518 -5.93 10.95 -6.46
CA GLY A 518 -5.10 9.82 -6.05
C GLY A 518 -5.78 8.50 -6.31
N LEU A 519 -5.03 7.59 -6.93
CA LEU A 519 -5.44 6.23 -7.19
C LEU A 519 -4.54 5.29 -6.39
N ILE A 520 -5.06 4.10 -6.09
CA ILE A 520 -4.25 2.96 -5.68
C ILE A 520 -4.97 1.65 -6.04
N PHE A 521 -4.21 0.66 -6.46
CA PHE A 521 -4.72 -0.63 -6.93
C PHE A 521 -4.81 -1.66 -5.82
N ASP A 522 -5.85 -2.48 -5.87
CA ASP A 522 -6.15 -3.50 -4.87
C ASP A 522 -6.74 -4.74 -5.54
N ASN A 523 -5.92 -5.72 -5.91
CA ASN A 523 -6.29 -6.89 -6.75
C ASN A 523 -7.80 -7.16 -6.90
N GLY A 524 -8.37 -6.72 -8.03
CA GLY A 524 -9.82 -6.77 -8.32
C GLY A 524 -10.58 -5.47 -8.03
N TYR A 525 -9.92 -4.45 -7.47
CA TYR A 525 -10.46 -3.16 -7.06
C TYR A 525 -9.46 -2.01 -7.33
N ILE A 526 -10.00 -0.81 -7.41
CA ILE A 526 -9.25 0.45 -7.39
C ILE A 526 -9.84 1.38 -6.34
N TRP A 527 -8.96 1.98 -5.56
CA TRP A 527 -9.30 2.99 -4.57
C TRP A 527 -9.01 4.36 -5.19
N ALA A 528 -9.99 5.25 -5.14
CA ALA A 528 -9.92 6.53 -5.82
C ALA A 528 -10.36 7.66 -4.88
N ALA A 529 -9.53 8.70 -4.79
CA ALA A 529 -9.90 9.95 -4.14
C ALA A 529 -10.90 10.66 -5.04
N ASP A 530 -12.14 10.77 -4.58
CA ASP A 530 -13.22 11.45 -5.26
C ASP A 530 -13.36 12.84 -4.63
N GLN A 531 -12.41 13.71 -4.98
CA GLN A 531 -11.99 14.84 -4.17
C GLN A 531 -13.14 15.77 -3.82
N ALA A 532 -13.89 16.25 -4.82
CA ALA A 532 -14.97 17.20 -4.61
C ALA A 532 -16.23 16.56 -4.00
N ASN A 533 -16.25 15.23 -3.86
CA ASN A 533 -17.27 14.51 -3.11
C ASN A 533 -16.81 14.17 -1.67
N HIS A 534 -15.64 14.68 -1.24
CA HIS A 534 -15.07 14.52 0.12
C HIS A 534 -15.05 13.06 0.59
N ARG A 535 -14.55 12.15 -0.25
CA ARG A 535 -14.54 10.71 0.02
C ARG A 535 -13.46 9.96 -0.74
N VAL A 536 -13.26 8.71 -0.32
CA VAL A 536 -12.51 7.71 -1.08
C VAL A 536 -13.45 6.59 -1.48
N LYS A 537 -13.42 6.20 -2.76
CA LYS A 537 -14.24 5.11 -3.29
C LYS A 537 -13.38 3.88 -3.53
N VAL A 538 -13.85 2.72 -3.12
CA VAL A 538 -13.28 1.41 -3.45
C VAL A 538 -14.21 0.75 -4.46
N ILE A 539 -13.72 0.54 -5.67
CA ILE A 539 -14.53 0.18 -6.84
C ILE A 539 -13.97 -1.09 -7.46
N ALA A 540 -14.82 -2.06 -7.77
CA ALA A 540 -14.40 -3.27 -8.47
C ALA A 540 -13.83 -2.93 -9.86
N LEU A 541 -12.74 -3.59 -10.23
CA LEU A 541 -12.16 -3.48 -11.56
C LEU A 541 -13.04 -4.21 -12.59
N PRO A 542 -13.06 -3.73 -13.84
CA PRO A 542 -13.97 -4.26 -14.86
C PRO A 542 -13.51 -5.56 -15.55
N TYR A 543 -12.47 -6.25 -15.06
CA TYR A 543 -11.86 -7.42 -15.73
C TYR A 543 -11.35 -8.48 -14.75
#